data_AF-A0A444V838-F1
#
_entry.id   AF-A0A444V838-F1
#
_cell.length_a   1.000
_cell.length_b   1.000
_cell.length_c   1.000
_cell.angle_alpha   90.00
_cell.angle_beta   90.00
_cell.angle_gamma   90.00
#
_symmetry.space_group_name_H-M   'P 1'
#
loop_
_entity.id
_entity.type
_entity.pdbx_description
1 polymer ?
#
loop_
_entity_poly.entity_id
_entity_poly.type
_entity_poly.pdbx_seq_one_letter_code
_entity_poly.pdbx_strand_id
1 'polypeptide(L)'
;GEVFHSTVPEKLSLATASTHCHSLGAQLATAGQLYLAWHGGLDRCDPGWLADGSVRYPIRQPRKNCGGDEPGVRTLYQHPNRTGFPDTTSLYDAYCYRGRAEDALLCGA
;
A
#
# COMPACT_ATOMS: atom_id res chain seq x y z
N GLY A 1 -6.53 13.36 -2.21
CA GLY A 1 -6.29 12.38 -3.29
C GLY A 1 -7.02 11.06 -3.06
N GLU A 2 -6.62 10.01 -3.76
CA GLU A 2 -7.18 8.65 -3.72
C GLU A 2 -6.06 7.61 -3.63
N VAL A 3 -6.24 6.57 -2.82
CA VAL A 3 -5.39 5.38 -2.80
C VAL A 3 -6.04 4.29 -3.64
N PHE A 4 -5.28 3.69 -4.56
CA PHE A 4 -5.71 2.57 -5.37
C PHE A 4 -4.67 1.45 -5.33
N HIS A 5 -5.16 0.21 -5.41
CA HIS A 5 -4.30 -0.98 -5.53
C HIS A 5 -3.88 -1.16 -7.00
N SER A 6 -2.63 -1.56 -7.21
CA SER A 6 -2.07 -1.83 -8.52
C SER A 6 -1.27 -3.12 -8.49
N THR A 7 -1.64 -4.06 -9.36
CA THR A 7 -1.00 -5.37 -9.52
C THR A 7 -0.48 -5.53 -10.95
N VAL A 8 0.63 -6.24 -11.11
CA VAL A 8 1.17 -6.70 -12.40
C VAL A 8 1.53 -8.19 -12.30
N PRO A 9 1.57 -8.95 -13.41
CA PRO A 9 1.82 -10.40 -13.37
C PRO A 9 3.12 -10.80 -12.65
N GLU A 10 4.21 -10.08 -12.93
CA GLU A 10 5.54 -10.36 -12.35
C GLU A 10 5.70 -9.86 -10.91
N LYS A 11 4.68 -9.18 -10.35
CA LYS A 11 4.77 -8.42 -9.10
C LYS A 11 5.95 -7.42 -9.14
N LEU A 12 6.14 -6.68 -8.06
CA LEU A 12 7.04 -5.52 -8.02
C LEU A 12 7.92 -5.57 -6.77
N SER A 13 9.20 -5.23 -6.92
CA SER A 13 10.06 -4.86 -5.80
C SER A 13 9.71 -3.45 -5.32
N LEU A 14 10.22 -3.01 -4.18
CA LEU A 14 9.93 -1.66 -3.68
C LEU A 14 10.31 -0.58 -4.71
N ALA A 15 11.48 -0.74 -5.34
CA ALA A 15 11.97 0.19 -6.34
C ALA A 15 11.08 0.19 -7.60
N THR A 16 10.69 -0.98 -8.12
CA THR A 16 9.84 -1.04 -9.31
C THR A 16 8.40 -0.65 -9.02
N ALA A 17 7.90 -0.90 -7.79
CA ALA A 17 6.61 -0.43 -7.32
C ALA A 17 6.52 1.10 -7.28
N SER A 18 7.58 1.76 -6.81
CA SER A 18 7.70 3.22 -6.85
C SER A 18 7.64 3.76 -8.28
N THR A 19 8.49 3.24 -9.17
CA THR A 19 8.51 3.63 -10.59
C THR A 19 7.17 3.35 -11.28
N HIS A 20 6.51 2.25 -10.95
CA HIS A 20 5.20 1.90 -11.48
C HIS A 20 4.11 2.86 -11.02
N CYS A 21 4.04 3.23 -9.74
CA CYS A 21 3.11 4.26 -9.30
C CYS A 21 3.39 5.61 -9.99
N HIS A 22 4.65 5.97 -10.19
CA HIS A 22 5.04 7.18 -10.91
C HIS A 22 4.60 7.18 -12.38
N SER A 23 4.72 6.05 -13.09
CA SER A 23 4.26 5.94 -14.49
C SER A 23 2.73 6.11 -14.61
N LEU A 24 2.00 5.82 -13.54
CA LEU A 24 0.55 6.05 -13.41
C LEU A 24 0.21 7.49 -12.94
N GLY A 25 1.17 8.41 -12.87
CA GLY A 25 0.94 9.76 -12.36
C GLY A 25 0.55 9.77 -10.87
N ALA A 26 1.11 8.85 -10.10
CA ALA A 26 0.89 8.67 -8.67
C ALA A 26 2.24 8.50 -7.94
N GLN A 27 2.18 8.28 -6.63
CA GLN A 27 3.33 7.89 -5.80
C GLN A 27 2.93 6.67 -4.98
N LEU A 28 3.88 5.95 -4.38
CA LEU A 28 3.51 4.96 -3.38
C LEU A 28 2.71 5.64 -2.26
N ALA A 29 1.63 5.00 -1.84
CA ALA A 29 0.81 5.51 -0.75
C ALA A 29 1.60 5.46 0.56
N THR A 30 1.34 6.42 1.44
CA THR A 30 1.84 6.37 2.82
C THR A 30 0.98 5.44 3.67
N ALA A 31 1.53 4.97 4.79
CA ALA A 31 0.76 4.19 5.77
C ALA A 31 -0.51 4.91 6.24
N GLY A 32 -0.43 6.23 6.48
CA GLY A 32 -1.57 7.05 6.87
C GLY A 32 -2.63 7.15 5.76
N GLN A 33 -2.21 7.35 4.50
CA GLN A 33 -3.12 7.38 3.37
C GLN A 33 -3.85 6.04 3.18
N LEU A 34 -3.13 4.91 3.29
CA LEU A 34 -3.74 3.58 3.23
C LEU A 34 -4.74 3.37 4.36
N TYR A 35 -4.42 3.81 5.58
CA TYR A 35 -5.32 3.73 6.73
C TYR A 35 -6.61 4.53 6.52
N LEU A 36 -6.51 5.76 6.01
CA LEU A 36 -7.66 6.58 5.68
C LEU A 36 -8.50 5.95 4.55
N ALA A 37 -7.86 5.39 3.53
CA ALA A 37 -8.56 4.70 2.45
C ALA A 37 -9.30 3.45 2.96
N TRP A 38 -8.69 2.66 3.85
CA TRP A 38 -9.33 1.54 4.53
C TRP A 38 -10.55 1.98 5.35
N HIS A 39 -10.41 3.05 6.14
CA HIS A 39 -11.52 3.63 6.89
C HIS A 39 -12.64 4.16 5.95
N GLY A 40 -12.28 4.67 4.78
CA GLY A 40 -13.19 5.05 3.70
C GLY A 40 -13.82 3.88 2.94
N GLY A 41 -13.36 2.65 3.19
CA GLY A 41 -13.97 1.43 2.67
C GLY A 41 -13.11 0.55 1.79
N LEU A 42 -11.82 0.88 1.60
CA LEU A 42 -10.89 0.03 0.86
C LEU A 42 -10.71 -1.32 1.58
N ASP A 43 -11.05 -2.40 0.89
CA ASP A 43 -10.90 -3.78 1.34
C ASP A 43 -10.16 -4.58 0.26
N ARG A 44 -8.93 -5.00 0.56
CA ARG A 44 -8.06 -5.77 -0.34
C ARG A 44 -7.21 -6.77 0.42
N CYS A 45 -7.16 -7.99 -0.11
CA CYS A 45 -6.44 -9.12 0.47
C CYS A 45 -5.01 -9.26 -0.07
N ASP A 46 -4.53 -8.25 -0.78
CA ASP A 46 -3.32 -8.36 -1.58
C ASP A 46 -2.23 -7.48 -0.94
N PRO A 47 -1.15 -8.09 -0.43
CA PRO A 47 0.02 -7.36 0.06
C PRO A 47 0.59 -6.43 -0.99
N GLY A 48 0.81 -5.17 -0.63
CA GLY A 48 1.44 -4.20 -1.52
C GLY A 48 2.39 -3.25 -0.80
N TRP A 49 3.40 -2.81 -1.55
CA TRP A 49 4.40 -1.84 -1.10
C TRP A 49 3.77 -0.48 -0.78
N LEU A 50 4.33 0.18 0.23
CA LEU A 50 4.07 1.56 0.63
C LEU A 50 5.35 2.39 0.65
N ALA A 51 5.20 3.71 0.73
CA ALA A 51 6.31 4.67 0.65
C ALA A 51 7.35 4.55 1.78
N ASP A 52 6.96 3.99 2.93
CA ASP A 52 7.85 3.73 4.07
C ASP A 52 8.65 2.42 3.94
N GLY A 53 8.52 1.72 2.80
CA GLY A 53 9.13 0.42 2.58
C GLY A 53 8.43 -0.72 3.33
N SER A 54 7.27 -0.47 3.93
CA SER A 54 6.44 -1.54 4.47
C SER A 54 5.59 -2.19 3.39
N VAL A 55 5.20 -3.44 3.62
CA VAL A 55 4.20 -4.14 2.82
C VAL A 55 2.96 -4.31 3.67
N ARG A 56 1.83 -3.79 3.20
CA ARG A 56 0.57 -3.80 3.94
C ARG A 56 -0.61 -4.20 3.06
N TYR A 57 -1.72 -4.58 3.69
CA TYR A 57 -3.00 -4.78 3.00
C TYR A 57 -4.18 -4.47 3.93
N PRO A 58 -5.21 -3.73 3.47
CA PRO A 58 -6.35 -3.31 4.28
C PRO A 58 -7.50 -4.33 4.25
N ILE A 59 -7.90 -4.86 5.40
CA ILE A 59 -9.05 -5.77 5.54
C ILE A 59 -10.18 -5.06 6.27
N ARG A 60 -11.28 -4.75 5.58
CA ARG A 60 -12.51 -4.23 6.20
C ARG A 60 -13.48 -5.37 6.52
N GLN A 61 -13.60 -6.37 5.65
CA GLN A 61 -14.43 -7.55 5.89
C GLN A 61 -13.54 -8.72 6.31
N PRO A 62 -13.58 -9.16 7.57
CA PRO A 62 -12.74 -10.26 8.05
C PRO A 62 -12.99 -11.56 7.28
N ARG A 63 -11.91 -12.32 7.06
CA ARG A 63 -11.94 -13.56 6.31
C ARG A 63 -10.79 -14.45 6.77
N LYS A 64 -11.09 -15.72 7.08
CA LYS A 64 -10.13 -16.68 7.65
C LYS A 64 -8.81 -16.76 6.88
N ASN A 65 -8.86 -16.69 5.56
CA ASN A 65 -7.68 -16.83 4.70
C ASN A 65 -6.94 -15.51 4.45
N CYS A 66 -7.37 -14.39 5.05
CA CYS A 66 -6.76 -13.09 4.78
C CYS A 66 -6.85 -12.11 5.95
N GLY A 67 -5.73 -11.97 6.67
CA GLY A 67 -5.63 -11.02 7.78
C GLY A 67 -6.32 -11.45 9.07
N GLY A 68 -6.84 -12.67 9.14
CA GLY A 68 -7.48 -13.25 10.32
C GLY A 68 -8.94 -12.85 10.50
N ASP A 69 -9.41 -12.94 11.74
CA ASP A 69 -10.82 -12.79 12.07
C ASP A 69 -11.24 -11.34 12.40
N GLU A 70 -10.28 -10.41 12.40
CA GLU A 70 -10.51 -9.01 12.73
C GLU A 70 -10.28 -8.08 11.52
N PRO A 71 -10.95 -6.92 11.45
CA PRO A 71 -10.60 -5.86 10.52
C PRO A 71 -9.25 -5.21 10.84
N GLY A 72 -8.68 -4.50 9.87
CA GLY A 72 -7.54 -3.61 10.04
C GLY A 72 -6.58 -3.62 8.86
N VAL A 73 -5.63 -2.68 8.90
CA VAL A 73 -4.49 -2.67 7.99
C VAL A 73 -3.43 -3.64 8.53
N ARG A 74 -3.17 -4.72 7.81
CA ARG A 74 -2.19 -5.74 8.18
C ARG A 74 -0.83 -5.38 7.60
N THR A 75 0.23 -5.58 8.38
CA THR A 75 1.61 -5.37 7.96
C THR A 75 2.32 -6.71 7.92
N LEU A 76 3.03 -6.97 6.82
CA LEU A 76 3.98 -8.09 6.74
C LEU A 76 5.30 -7.67 7.39
N TYR A 77 5.80 -8.55 8.24
CA TYR A 77 7.07 -8.37 8.93
C TYR A 77 8.06 -9.44 8.48
N GLN A 78 9.33 -9.08 8.43
CA GLN A 78 10.40 -10.01 8.10
C GLN A 78 10.61 -11.04 9.23
N HIS A 79 10.42 -10.62 10.49
CA HIS A 79 10.68 -11.45 11.65
C HIS A 79 9.40 -11.85 12.40
N PRO A 80 9.35 -13.04 13.04
CA PRO A 80 8.18 -13.52 13.78
C PRO A 80 7.76 -12.64 14.97
N ASN A 81 8.70 -11.89 15.54
CA ASN A 81 8.46 -10.92 16.61
C ASN A 81 7.86 -9.59 16.11
N ARG A 82 7.40 -9.52 14.85
CA ARG A 82 6.79 -8.34 14.22
C ARG A 82 7.74 -7.15 14.14
N THR A 83 9.02 -7.41 13.84
CA THR A 83 10.01 -6.38 13.54
C THR A 83 10.58 -6.56 12.14
N GLY A 84 11.11 -5.46 11.58
CA GLY A 84 11.66 -5.42 10.24
C GLY A 84 10.60 -5.48 9.16
N PHE A 85 10.72 -4.62 8.15
CA PHE A 85 9.92 -4.76 6.93
C PHE A 85 10.56 -5.77 5.98
N PRO A 86 9.79 -6.34 5.02
CA PRO A 86 10.35 -7.28 4.05
C PRO A 86 11.53 -6.69 3.28
N ASP A 87 12.41 -7.57 2.78
CA ASP A 87 13.53 -7.16 1.92
C ASP A 87 13.00 -6.40 0.70
N THR A 88 13.63 -5.28 0.35
CA THR A 88 13.15 -4.35 -0.69
C THR A 88 13.13 -4.96 -2.09
N THR A 89 13.81 -6.10 -2.30
CA THR A 89 13.81 -6.89 -3.54
C THR A 89 12.66 -7.91 -3.61
N SER A 90 11.96 -8.15 -2.50
CA SER A 90 10.80 -9.05 -2.44
C SER A 90 9.68 -8.57 -3.37
N LEU A 91 8.88 -9.49 -3.90
CA LEU A 91 7.90 -9.18 -4.93
C LEU A 91 6.48 -9.17 -4.38
N TYR A 92 5.81 -8.02 -4.50
CA TYR A 92 4.44 -7.77 -4.04
C TYR A 92 3.69 -6.86 -5.01
N ASP A 93 2.44 -6.50 -4.68
CA ASP A 93 1.73 -5.44 -5.41
C ASP A 93 2.18 -4.05 -4.94
N ALA A 94 1.47 -3.02 -5.38
CA ALA A 94 1.67 -1.65 -4.92
C ALA A 94 0.33 -1.02 -4.51
N TYR A 95 0.35 -0.22 -3.45
CA TYR A 95 -0.72 0.77 -3.23
C TYR A 95 -0.18 2.12 -3.65
N CYS A 96 -0.82 2.72 -4.66
CA CYS A 96 -0.46 4.01 -5.18
C CYS A 96 -1.44 5.08 -4.68
N TYR A 97 -0.96 6.30 -4.51
CA TYR A 97 -1.75 7.46 -4.15
C TYR A 97 -1.65 8.53 -5.24
N ARG A 98 -2.79 8.99 -5.72
CA ARG A 98 -2.89 10.14 -6.62
C ARG A 98 -3.45 11.33 -5.84
N GLY A 99 -2.67 12.39 -5.70
CA GLY A 99 -3.11 13.65 -5.08
C GLY A 99 -4.27 14.29 -5.85
N ARG A 100 -5.09 15.14 -5.21
CA ARG A 100 -6.01 16.01 -5.96
C ARG A 100 -5.20 17.17 -6.53
N ALA A 101 -5.63 17.73 -7.66
CA ALA A 101 -4.99 18.90 -8.26
C ALA A 101 -4.88 20.09 -7.28
N GLU A 102 -5.81 20.19 -6.33
CA GLU A 102 -5.81 21.23 -5.28
C GLU A 102 -4.71 21.01 -4.21
N ASP A 103 -4.35 19.75 -3.90
CA ASP A 103 -3.25 19.42 -2.99
C ASP A 103 -1.89 19.80 -3.63
N ALA A 104 -1.79 19.76 -4.97
CA ALA A 104 -0.62 20.20 -5.72
C ALA A 104 -0.51 21.73 -5.80
N LEU A 105 -1.65 22.45 -5.80
CA LEU A 105 -1.68 23.92 -5.72
C LEU A 105 -1.34 24.44 -4.31
N LEU A 106 -1.77 23.74 -3.25
CA LEU A 106 -1.48 24.12 -1.86
C LEU A 106 -0.02 23.89 -1.46
N CYS A 107 0.69 23.00 -2.18
CA CYS A 107 2.14 22.81 -2.05
C CYS A 107 2.93 23.49 -3.19
N GLY A 108 2.30 24.39 -3.95
CA GLY A 108 2.81 24.93 -5.21
C GLY A 108 3.23 26.40 -5.18
N ALA A 109 4.35 26.70 -4.51
CA ALA A 109 5.43 27.56 -5.00
C ALA A 109 6.73 27.23 -4.26
#